data_AF-A6KSN0-F1
#
_entry.id   AF-A6KSN0-F1
#
_cell.length_a   1.000
_cell.length_b   1.000
_cell.length_c   1.000
_cell.angle_alpha   90.00
_cell.angle_beta   90.00
_cell.angle_gamma   90.00
#
_symmetry.space_group_name_H-M   'P 1'
#
loop_
_entity.id
_entity.type
_entity.pdbx_description
1 polymer ?
#
loop_
_entity_poly.entity_id
_entity_poly.type
_entity_poly.pdbx_seq_one_letter_code
_entity_poly.pdbx_strand_id
1 'polypeptide(L)'
;MTSHLPMHLFSKSLFSSKAKVIYLIRNPRDVLVSAYFFWSKITLEKKPDSLGTYVECFLKGNVAYGSWLEHIRGWLSMRVWDNFLVLYYEDMKKDTMGSIKKICDFLGKN
;
A
#
# COMPACT_ATOMS: atom_id res chain seq x y z
N MET A 1 11.69 -8.24 -0.20
CA MET A 1 10.58 -8.51 0.74
C MET A 1 9.41 -7.63 0.35
N THR A 2 8.19 -8.14 0.42
CA THR A 2 6.94 -7.39 0.22
C THR A 2 6.05 -7.57 1.44
N SER A 3 5.22 -6.58 1.77
CA SER A 3 4.35 -6.62 2.95
C SER A 3 3.26 -5.55 2.83
N HIS A 4 2.12 -5.81 3.47
CA HIS A 4 1.00 -4.86 3.65
C HIS A 4 0.87 -4.38 5.09
N LEU A 5 1.86 -4.64 5.95
CA LEU A 5 1.77 -4.26 7.36
C LEU A 5 1.83 -2.71 7.50
N PRO A 6 1.03 -2.14 8.42
CA PRO A 6 1.20 -0.77 8.87
C PRO A 6 2.62 -0.51 9.38
N MET A 7 3.12 0.71 9.17
CA MET A 7 4.48 1.11 9.55
C MET A 7 4.82 0.78 11.02
N HIS A 8 3.88 0.98 11.95
CA HIS A 8 4.12 0.78 13.38
C HIS A 8 4.30 -0.69 13.79
N LEU A 9 3.96 -1.65 12.92
CA LEU A 9 4.19 -3.08 13.17
C LEU A 9 5.55 -3.57 12.66
N PHE A 10 6.31 -2.74 11.95
CA PHE A 10 7.65 -3.10 11.53
C PHE A 10 8.66 -2.92 12.66
N SER A 11 9.69 -3.77 12.65
CA SER A 11 10.84 -3.63 13.55
C SER A 11 11.49 -2.26 13.41
N LYS A 12 11.84 -1.65 14.54
CA LYS A 12 12.60 -0.39 14.58
C LYS A 12 13.91 -0.47 13.80
N SER A 13 14.50 -1.67 13.69
CA SER A 13 15.73 -1.90 12.93
C SER A 13 15.59 -1.59 11.44
N LEU A 14 14.38 -1.69 10.87
CA LEU A 14 14.14 -1.31 9.47
C LEU A 14 14.45 0.17 9.27
N PHE A 15 13.93 1.03 10.15
CA PHE A 15 14.03 2.49 10.05
C PHE A 15 15.43 3.02 10.36
N SER A 16 16.25 2.27 11.10
CA SER A 16 17.66 2.61 11.34
C SER A 16 18.62 1.99 10.31
N SER A 17 18.13 1.19 9.37
CA SER A 17 18.95 0.49 8.38
C SER A 17 19.11 1.29 7.08
N LYS A 18 20.02 0.83 6.21
CA LYS A 18 20.15 1.32 4.82
C LYS A 18 19.14 0.67 3.85
N ALA A 19 18.16 -0.08 4.35
CA ALA A 19 17.17 -0.73 3.51
C ALA A 19 16.36 0.32 2.75
N LYS A 20 16.18 0.10 1.45
CA LYS A 20 15.32 0.92 0.60
C LYS A 20 13.89 0.41 0.68
N VAL A 21 12.93 1.33 0.83
CA VAL A 21 11.50 1.04 0.91
C VAL A 21 10.80 1.71 -0.27
N ILE A 22 9.99 0.95 -1.00
CA ILE A 22 9.11 1.45 -2.04
C ILE A 22 7.68 1.29 -1.54
N TYR A 23 6.94 2.39 -1.42
CA TYR A 23 5.57 2.41 -0.95
C TYR A 23 4.61 2.80 -2.08
N LEU A 24 3.58 1.98 -2.29
CA LEU A 24 2.60 2.15 -3.35
C LEU A 24 1.30 2.72 -2.77
N ILE A 25 0.81 3.80 -3.37
CA ILE A 25 -0.47 4.43 -3.06
C ILE A 25 -1.41 4.27 -4.27
N ARG A 26 -2.70 4.13 -4.00
CA ARG A 26 -3.77 4.05 -5.01
C ARG A 26 -4.99 4.76 -4.48
N ASN A 27 -5.82 5.33 -5.36
CA ASN A 27 -7.11 5.92 -4.99
C ASN A 27 -7.91 4.98 -4.07
N PRO A 28 -8.37 5.43 -2.89
CA PRO A 28 -9.01 4.57 -1.89
C PRO A 28 -10.29 3.92 -2.40
N ARG A 29 -11.02 4.58 -3.31
CA ARG A 29 -12.24 4.01 -3.92
C ARG A 29 -11.91 2.78 -4.75
N ASP A 30 -10.83 2.84 -5.50
CA ASP A 30 -10.36 1.73 -6.34
C ASP A 30 -9.72 0.62 -5.50
N VAL A 31 -9.04 0.96 -4.40
CA VAL A 31 -8.54 0.00 -3.40
C VAL A 31 -9.70 -0.77 -2.79
N LEU A 32 -10.74 -0.09 -2.33
CA LEU A 32 -11.93 -0.68 -1.72
C LEU A 32 -12.59 -1.68 -2.66
N VAL A 33 -12.89 -1.27 -3.89
CA VAL A 33 -13.55 -2.15 -4.88
C VAL A 33 -12.66 -3.35 -5.21
N SER A 34 -11.36 -3.13 -5.40
CA SER A 34 -10.40 -4.20 -5.65
C SER A 34 -10.33 -5.20 -4.49
N ALA A 35 -10.30 -4.72 -3.26
CA ALA A 35 -10.22 -5.54 -2.06
C ALA A 35 -11.51 -6.33 -1.83
N TYR A 36 -12.68 -5.74 -2.05
CA TYR A 36 -13.97 -6.43 -2.02
C TYR A 36 -13.95 -7.66 -2.94
N PHE A 37 -13.63 -7.47 -4.23
CA PHE A 37 -13.59 -8.58 -5.19
C PHE A 37 -12.50 -9.61 -4.89
N PHE A 38 -11.37 -9.19 -4.33
CA PHE A 38 -10.31 -10.09 -3.89
C PHE A 38 -10.81 -11.01 -2.77
N TRP A 39 -11.37 -10.44 -1.70
CA TRP A 39 -11.87 -11.19 -0.55
C TRP A 39 -13.12 -12.03 -0.86
N SER A 40 -13.97 -11.61 -1.80
CA SER A 40 -15.09 -12.43 -2.27
C SER A 40 -14.64 -13.72 -3.00
N LYS A 41 -13.42 -13.73 -3.56
CA LYS A 41 -12.85 -14.87 -4.29
C LYS A 41 -11.98 -15.77 -3.43
N ILE A 42 -11.48 -15.28 -2.30
CA ILE A 42 -10.70 -16.09 -1.37
C ILE A 42 -11.60 -17.07 -0.64
N THR A 43 -11.13 -18.32 -0.50
CA THR A 43 -11.85 -19.42 0.16
C THR A 43 -11.53 -19.55 1.65
N LEU A 44 -10.45 -18.92 2.12
CA LEU A 44 -9.91 -19.05 3.48
C LEU A 44 -10.52 -18.06 4.48
N GLU A 45 -11.30 -17.08 4.03
CA GLU A 45 -11.88 -16.04 4.89
C GLU A 45 -13.40 -15.92 4.70
N LYS A 46 -14.07 -15.39 5.73
CA LYS A 46 -15.48 -15.04 5.62
C LYS A 46 -15.64 -14.00 4.52
N LYS A 47 -16.38 -14.36 3.48
CA LYS A 47 -16.65 -13.47 2.36
C LYS A 47 -17.42 -12.23 2.85
N PRO A 48 -17.16 -11.06 2.24
CA PRO A 48 -17.98 -9.88 2.49
C PRO A 48 -19.44 -10.18 2.11
N ASP A 49 -20.38 -9.83 2.99
CA ASP A 49 -21.80 -10.11 2.78
C ASP A 49 -22.38 -9.28 1.60
N SER A 50 -21.96 -8.01 1.49
CA SER A 50 -22.31 -7.12 0.38
C SER A 50 -21.25 -6.04 0.19
N LEU A 51 -21.25 -5.37 -0.98
CA LEU A 51 -20.38 -4.22 -1.22
C LEU A 51 -20.67 -3.08 -0.24
N GLY A 52 -21.94 -2.81 0.07
CA GLY A 52 -22.32 -1.74 1.01
C GLY A 52 -21.77 -1.98 2.41
N THR A 53 -21.93 -3.20 2.93
CA THR A 53 -21.34 -3.59 4.23
C THR A 53 -19.82 -3.49 4.20
N TYR A 54 -19.18 -3.91 3.10
CA TYR A 54 -17.72 -3.79 2.97
C TYR A 54 -17.24 -2.35 2.94
N VAL A 55 -17.99 -1.44 2.29
CA VAL A 55 -17.69 0.00 2.30
C VAL A 55 -17.69 0.54 3.73
N GLU A 56 -18.70 0.20 4.54
CA GLU A 56 -18.73 0.62 5.94
C GLU A 56 -17.56 0.09 6.75
N CYS A 57 -17.23 -1.20 6.58
CA CYS A 57 -16.06 -1.80 7.24
C CYS A 57 -14.77 -1.10 6.83
N PHE A 58 -14.58 -0.83 5.54
CA PHE A 58 -13.40 -0.12 5.01
C PHE A 58 -13.27 1.28 5.59
N LEU A 59 -14.37 2.06 5.64
CA LEU A 59 -14.39 3.41 6.21
C LEU A 59 -14.08 3.43 7.71
N LYS A 60 -14.54 2.40 8.44
CA LYS A 60 -14.23 2.21 9.87
C LYS A 60 -12.82 1.65 10.11
N GLY A 61 -12.11 1.21 9.07
CA GLY A 61 -10.83 0.52 9.18
C GLY A 61 -10.94 -0.93 9.68
N ASN A 62 -12.15 -1.50 9.69
CA ASN A 62 -12.43 -2.88 10.09
C ASN A 62 -12.23 -3.85 8.91
N VAL A 63 -11.06 -3.77 8.28
CA VAL A 63 -10.65 -4.62 7.15
C VAL A 63 -9.21 -5.11 7.39
N ALA A 64 -8.77 -6.07 6.59
CA ALA A 64 -7.38 -6.51 6.62
C ALA A 64 -6.42 -5.31 6.52
N TYR A 65 -5.40 -5.31 7.39
CA TYR A 65 -4.39 -4.25 7.52
C TYR A 65 -4.90 -2.88 8.01
N GLY A 66 -6.18 -2.79 8.41
CA GLY A 66 -6.72 -1.64 9.15
C GLY A 66 -7.17 -0.46 8.27
N SER A 67 -7.22 0.73 8.88
CA SER A 67 -7.61 1.97 8.19
C SER A 67 -6.62 2.35 7.10
N TRP A 68 -7.11 2.45 5.85
CA TRP A 68 -6.33 2.92 4.70
C TRP A 68 -5.66 4.28 4.94
N LEU A 69 -6.39 5.19 5.59
CA LEU A 69 -5.92 6.56 5.83
C LEU A 69 -4.77 6.58 6.85
N GLU A 70 -4.92 5.86 7.95
CA GLU A 70 -3.85 5.73 8.96
C GLU A 70 -2.65 4.97 8.41
N HIS A 71 -2.90 3.96 7.58
CA HIS A 71 -1.85 3.21 6.90
C HIS A 71 -0.98 4.12 6.01
N ILE A 72 -1.60 4.95 5.17
CA ILE A 72 -0.88 5.89 4.31
C ILE A 72 -0.19 6.98 5.13
N ARG A 73 -0.87 7.55 6.13
CA ARG A 73 -0.28 8.58 7.00
C ARG A 73 0.99 8.09 7.69
N GLY A 74 0.95 6.86 8.21
CA GLY A 74 2.11 6.20 8.81
C GLY A 74 3.28 6.16 7.84
N TRP A 75 3.12 5.51 6.69
CA TRP A 75 4.21 5.38 5.72
C TRP A 75 4.66 6.70 5.08
N LEU A 76 3.76 7.64 4.79
CA LEU A 76 4.11 8.94 4.23
C LEU A 76 4.90 9.83 5.20
N SER A 77 4.98 9.49 6.49
CA SER A 77 5.88 10.16 7.42
C SER A 77 7.36 9.95 7.04
N MET A 78 7.68 8.87 6.31
CA MET A 78 9.04 8.56 5.84
C MET A 78 9.43 9.31 4.57
N ARG A 79 8.56 10.12 3.97
CA ARG A 79 8.83 10.80 2.68
C ARG A 79 10.04 11.73 2.67
N VAL A 80 10.55 12.11 3.84
CA VAL A 80 11.73 12.97 4.00
C VAL A 80 13.05 12.18 4.00
N TRP A 81 12.99 10.86 3.86
CA TRP A 81 14.15 9.96 3.94
C TRP A 81 14.57 9.50 2.54
N ASP A 82 15.87 9.55 2.25
CA ASP A 82 16.42 9.22 0.92
C ASP A 82 16.25 7.76 0.51
N ASN A 83 16.03 6.86 1.48
CA ASN A 83 15.78 5.44 1.27
C ASN A 83 14.29 5.10 1.18
N PHE A 84 13.42 6.08 0.90
CA PHE A 84 11.98 5.89 0.74
C PHE A 84 11.47 6.46 -0.59
N LEU A 85 10.85 5.60 -1.40
CA LEU A 85 10.23 5.98 -2.68
C LEU A 85 8.73 5.79 -2.63
N VAL A 86 7.97 6.84 -2.92
CA VAL A 86 6.52 6.76 -3.15
C VAL A 86 6.21 6.60 -4.63
N LEU A 87 5.33 5.65 -4.92
CA LEU A 87 4.71 5.44 -6.22
C LEU A 87 3.19 5.55 -6.10
N TYR A 88 2.56 6.04 -7.16
CA TYR A 88 1.11 6.02 -7.30
C TYR A 88 0.73 5.03 -8.40
N TYR A 89 -0.24 4.16 -8.12
CA TYR A 89 -0.70 3.14 -9.05
C TYR A 89 -1.19 3.75 -10.37
N GLU A 90 -1.84 4.91 -10.29
CA GLU A 90 -2.37 5.64 -11.43
C GLU A 90 -1.25 6.15 -12.34
N ASP A 91 -0.16 6.68 -11.77
CA ASP A 91 1.02 7.11 -12.53
C ASP A 91 1.72 5.92 -13.18
N MET A 92 1.83 4.80 -12.46
CA MET A 92 2.40 3.56 -13.00
C MET A 92 1.60 3.03 -14.19
N LYS A 93 0.28 3.20 -14.19
CA LYS A 93 -0.56 2.83 -15.34
C LYS A 93 -0.46 3.82 -16.49
N LYS A 94 -0.31 5.10 -16.20
CA LYS A 94 -0.24 6.16 -17.21
C LYS A 94 1.11 6.16 -17.93
N ASP A 95 2.20 6.00 -17.18
CA ASP A 95 3.56 5.95 -17.68
C ASP A 95 4.36 4.84 -16.97
N THR A 96 4.22 3.63 -17.49
CA THR A 96 4.91 2.44 -16.99
C THR A 96 6.43 2.60 -17.11
N MET A 97 6.93 3.13 -18.22
CA MET A 97 8.37 3.22 -18.48
C MET A 97 9.03 4.27 -17.59
N GLY A 98 8.40 5.43 -17.40
CA GLY A 98 8.88 6.44 -16.45
C GLY A 98 8.89 5.92 -15.02
N SER A 99 7.88 5.14 -14.63
CA SER A 99 7.82 4.51 -13.31
C SER A 99 8.92 3.46 -13.11
N ILE A 100 9.21 2.63 -14.12
CA ILE A 100 10.32 1.67 -14.10
C ILE A 100 11.65 2.41 -13.97
N LYS A 101 11.87 3.46 -14.77
CA LYS A 101 13.09 4.28 -14.68
C LYS A 101 13.27 4.87 -13.28
N LYS A 102 12.21 5.41 -12.69
CA LYS A 102 12.21 5.94 -11.32
C LYS A 102 12.62 4.88 -10.29
N ILE A 103 12.15 3.65 -10.45
CA ILE A 103 12.54 2.52 -9.59
C ILE A 103 14.03 2.16 -9.80
N CYS A 104 14.50 2.07 -11.04
CA CYS A 104 15.91 1.77 -11.34
C CYS A 104 16.86 2.83 -10.76
N ASP A 105 16.55 4.11 -10.98
CA ASP A 105 17.31 5.24 -10.44
C ASP A 105 17.35 5.16 -8.90
N PHE A 106 16.20 4.94 -8.25
CA PHE A 106 16.13 4.79 -6.80
C PHE A 106 16.92 3.59 -6.28
N LEU A 107 16.93 2.47 -7.01
CA LEU A 107 17.69 1.28 -6.62
C LEU A 107 19.18 1.39 -6.97
N GLY A 108 19.60 2.34 -7.80
CA GLY A 108 20.97 2.48 -8.30
C GLY A 108 21.31 1.40 -9.33
N LYS A 109 20.36 1.11 -10.24
CA LYS A 109 20.43 0.05 -11.26
C LYS A 109 20.25 0.61 -12.67
N ASN A 110 21.07 1.61 -13.00
CA ASN A 110 21.10 2.23 -14.32
C ASN A 110 21.91 1.41 -15.31
#